data_AF-A0A930Z9P7-F1
#
_entry.id   AF-A0A930Z9P7-F1
#
_cell.length_a   1.000
_cell.length_b   1.000
_cell.length_c   1.000
_cell.angle_alpha   90.00
_cell.angle_beta   90.00
_cell.angle_gamma   90.00
#
_symmetry.space_group_name_H-M   'P 1'
#
loop_
_entity.id
_entity.type
_entity.pdbx_description
1 polymer ?
#
loop_
_entity_poly.entity_id
_entity_poly.type
_entity_poly.pdbx_seq_one_letter_code
_entity_poly.pdbx_strand_id
1 'polypeptide(L)'
;MTSAIAAGILLGFAVSTIAYRFQLLRVPAAGIVQRMDRDLDLTPAQRNEIAEELDRTRSQIGLLRTQFQARRRAALAHAFEDIRAALTPQQQQKFDRIYNPNRVGLARQQ
;
A
#
# COMPACT_ATOMS: atom_id res chain seq x y z
N MET A 1 31.07 -20.20 -1.06
CA MET A 1 29.64 -20.46 -1.37
C MET A 1 28.91 -19.14 -1.21
N THR A 2 28.69 -18.45 -2.31
CA THR A 2 28.34 -17.03 -2.41
C THR A 2 26.85 -16.83 -2.66
N SER A 3 26.20 -16.11 -1.74
CA SER A 3 25.12 -15.15 -1.98
C SER A 3 23.92 -15.59 -2.83
N ALA A 4 22.99 -16.35 -2.24
CA ALA A 4 21.71 -16.70 -2.89
C ALA A 4 20.45 -16.11 -2.21
N ILE A 5 20.59 -15.14 -1.29
CA ILE A 5 19.45 -14.57 -0.55
C ILE A 5 19.43 -13.04 -0.71
N ALA A 6 19.19 -12.55 -1.92
CA ALA A 6 18.91 -11.12 -2.14
C ALA A 6 17.83 -10.89 -3.21
N ALA A 7 17.54 -11.88 -4.07
CA ALA A 7 16.63 -11.71 -5.20
C ALA A 7 15.12 -11.82 -4.84
N GLY A 8 14.78 -12.45 -3.71
CA GLY A 8 13.36 -12.67 -3.34
C GLY A 8 12.62 -11.42 -2.85
N ILE A 9 13.33 -10.47 -2.25
CA ILE A 9 12.72 -9.29 -1.60
C ILE A 9 12.27 -8.23 -2.63
N LEU A 10 12.97 -8.13 -3.77
CA LEU A 10 12.68 -7.11 -4.79
C LEU A 10 11.41 -7.41 -5.60
N LEU A 11 11.12 -8.68 -5.89
CA LEU A 11 9.93 -9.07 -6.66
C LEU A 11 8.62 -8.85 -5.87
N GLY A 12 8.59 -9.21 -4.58
CA GLY A 12 7.43 -8.95 -3.72
C GLY A 12 7.13 -7.46 -3.55
N PHE A 13 8.18 -6.63 -3.49
CA PHE A 13 8.05 -5.18 -3.34
C PHE A 13 7.58 -4.49 -4.62
N ALA A 14 8.07 -4.94 -5.78
CA ALA A 14 7.66 -4.40 -7.08
C ALA A 14 6.18 -4.66 -7.36
N VAL A 15 5.69 -5.90 -7.17
CA VAL A 15 4.27 -6.26 -7.40
C VAL A 15 3.34 -5.51 -6.44
N SER A 16 3.72 -5.42 -5.16
CA SER A 16 2.99 -4.68 -4.14
C SER A 16 2.92 -3.16 -4.42
N THR A 17 4.04 -2.58 -4.86
CA THR A 17 4.12 -1.16 -5.23
C THR A 17 3.37 -0.88 -6.53
N ILE A 18 3.40 -1.80 -7.50
CA ILE A 18 2.64 -1.75 -8.75
C ILE A 18 1.14 -1.81 -8.44
N ALA A 19 0.64 -2.75 -7.63
CA ALA A 19 -0.79 -2.81 -7.28
C ALA A 19 -1.29 -1.53 -6.57
N TYR A 20 -0.46 -0.94 -5.71
CA TYR A 20 -0.76 0.32 -5.03
C TYR A 20 -0.69 1.54 -5.98
N ARG A 21 0.26 1.56 -6.92
CA ARG A 21 0.49 2.66 -7.89
C ARG A 21 -0.42 2.59 -9.12
N PHE A 22 -0.82 1.39 -9.54
CA PHE A 22 -1.70 1.13 -10.70
C PHE A 22 -3.19 1.09 -10.35
N GLN A 23 -3.63 1.79 -9.31
CA GLN A 23 -5.06 2.04 -9.09
C GLN A 23 -5.91 0.77 -8.82
N LEU A 24 -5.32 -0.37 -8.47
CA LEU A 24 -6.07 -1.63 -8.29
C LEU A 24 -6.92 -1.64 -7.01
N LEU A 25 -6.56 -0.83 -6.01
CA LEU A 25 -7.34 -0.58 -4.78
C LEU A 25 -8.03 0.80 -4.82
N ARG A 26 -8.34 1.32 -6.01
CA ARG A 26 -9.05 2.60 -6.13
C ARG A 26 -10.51 2.36 -5.76
N VAL A 27 -10.93 2.99 -4.68
CA VAL A 27 -12.33 2.97 -4.23
C VAL A 27 -13.21 3.50 -5.36
N PRO A 28 -14.27 2.79 -5.77
CA PRO A 28 -15.17 3.28 -6.81
C PRO A 28 -15.70 4.67 -6.43
N ALA A 29 -15.51 5.64 -7.33
CA ALA A 29 -15.79 7.05 -7.07
C ALA A 29 -17.24 7.28 -6.61
N ALA A 30 -17.46 8.30 -5.78
CA ALA A 30 -18.76 8.62 -5.19
C ALA A 30 -19.91 8.72 -6.23
N GLY A 31 -19.61 9.02 -7.49
CA GLY A 31 -20.60 9.15 -8.58
C GLY A 31 -20.83 7.90 -9.44
N ILE A 32 -20.35 6.70 -9.10
CA ILE A 32 -20.56 5.52 -9.96
C ILE A 32 -22.03 5.07 -9.99
N VAL A 33 -22.72 5.09 -8.83
CA VAL A 33 -24.15 4.77 -8.73
C VAL A 33 -24.98 5.72 -9.58
N GLN A 34 -24.66 7.02 -9.52
CA GLN A 34 -25.40 8.05 -10.24
C GLN A 34 -25.19 8.00 -11.76
N ARG A 35 -24.09 7.39 -12.22
CA ARG A 35 -23.88 7.08 -13.64
C ARG A 35 -24.68 5.85 -14.04
N MET A 36 -24.61 4.78 -13.25
CA MET A 36 -25.42 3.58 -13.48
C MET A 36 -26.92 3.88 -13.48
N ASP A 37 -27.38 4.74 -12.58
CA ASP A 37 -28.76 5.23 -12.50
C ASP A 37 -29.22 5.89 -13.80
N ARG A 38 -28.35 6.74 -14.39
CA ARG A 38 -28.62 7.45 -15.64
C ARG A 38 -28.55 6.54 -16.87
N ASP A 39 -27.62 5.59 -16.88
CA ASP A 39 -27.33 4.78 -18.05
C ASP A 39 -28.24 3.53 -18.13
N LEU A 40 -28.79 3.09 -16.99
CA LEU A 40 -29.57 1.85 -16.86
C LEU A 40 -30.99 2.04 -16.35
N ASP A 41 -31.42 3.29 -16.08
CA ASP A 41 -32.73 3.64 -15.53
C ASP A 41 -33.08 2.79 -14.28
N LEU A 42 -32.20 2.81 -13.28
CA LEU A 42 -32.34 1.97 -12.09
C LEU A 42 -33.62 2.30 -11.32
N THR A 43 -34.32 1.27 -10.85
CA THR A 43 -35.39 1.49 -9.86
C THR A 43 -34.81 1.97 -8.52
N PRO A 44 -35.59 2.68 -7.69
CA PRO A 44 -35.11 3.13 -6.38
C PRO A 44 -34.57 1.98 -5.49
N ALA A 45 -35.18 0.79 -5.58
CA ALA A 45 -34.73 -0.39 -4.85
C ALA A 45 -33.35 -0.86 -5.34
N GLN A 46 -33.16 -1.03 -6.66
CA GLN A 46 -31.87 -1.43 -7.24
C GLN A 46 -30.76 -0.42 -6.95
N ARG A 47 -31.08 0.87 -7.02
CA ARG A 47 -30.13 1.95 -6.68
C ARG A 47 -29.62 1.83 -5.24
N ASN A 48 -30.52 1.53 -4.30
CA ASN A 48 -30.16 1.37 -2.89
C ASN A 48 -29.31 0.12 -2.65
N GLU A 49 -29.69 -1.02 -3.26
CA GLU A 49 -28.91 -2.27 -3.16
C GLU A 49 -27.48 -2.10 -3.71
N ILE A 50 -27.34 -1.47 -4.89
CA ILE A 50 -26.03 -1.21 -5.50
C ILE A 50 -25.22 -0.24 -4.63
N ALA A 51 -25.86 0.78 -4.05
CA ALA A 51 -25.18 1.72 -3.16
C ALA A 51 -24.64 1.04 -1.89
N GLU A 52 -25.42 0.15 -1.29
CA GLU A 52 -25.01 -0.63 -0.12
C GLU A 52 -23.83 -1.56 -0.45
N GLU A 53 -23.90 -2.29 -1.56
CA GLU A 53 -22.85 -3.22 -1.96
C GLU A 53 -21.53 -2.49 -2.26
N LEU A 54 -21.62 -1.32 -2.90
CA LEU A 54 -20.45 -0.48 -3.12
C LEU A 54 -19.88 0.01 -1.79
N ASP A 55 -20.70 0.45 -0.84
CA ASP A 55 -20.21 0.92 0.46
C ASP A 55 -19.51 -0.19 1.28
N ARG A 56 -20.08 -1.40 1.27
CA ARG A 56 -19.44 -2.60 1.82
C ARG A 56 -18.08 -2.84 1.15
N THR A 57 -18.01 -2.76 -0.17
CA THR A 57 -16.76 -2.91 -0.94
C THR A 57 -15.75 -1.81 -0.58
N ARG A 58 -16.18 -0.54 -0.45
CA ARG A 58 -15.29 0.57 -0.04
C ARG A 58 -14.66 0.30 1.31
N SER A 59 -15.46 -0.17 2.26
CA SER A 59 -15.01 -0.51 3.61
C SER A 59 -13.98 -1.64 3.61
N GLN A 60 -14.24 -2.72 2.85
CA GLN A 60 -13.30 -3.84 2.69
C GLN A 60 -11.97 -3.39 2.06
N ILE A 61 -12.02 -2.58 1.00
CA ILE A 61 -10.82 -2.01 0.38
C ILE A 61 -10.05 -1.13 1.38
N GLY A 62 -10.76 -0.32 2.17
CA GLY A 62 -10.17 0.51 3.23
C GLY A 62 -9.38 -0.32 4.25
N LEU A 63 -9.95 -1.43 4.72
CA LEU A 63 -9.30 -2.37 5.63
C LEU A 63 -8.05 -3.01 5.01
N LEU A 64 -8.17 -3.52 3.78
CA LEU A 64 -7.05 -4.12 3.04
C LEU A 64 -5.92 -3.12 2.87
N ARG A 65 -6.24 -1.86 2.55
CA ARG A 65 -5.26 -0.79 2.40
C ARG A 65 -4.50 -0.54 3.71
N THR A 66 -5.21 -0.45 4.83
CA THR A 66 -4.59 -0.25 6.15
C THR A 66 -3.65 -1.40 6.51
N GLN A 67 -4.10 -2.65 6.34
CA GLN A 67 -3.28 -3.84 6.62
C GLN A 67 -2.05 -3.89 5.73
N PHE A 68 -2.22 -3.64 4.43
CA PHE A 68 -1.13 -3.61 3.47
C PHE A 68 -0.12 -2.52 3.80
N GLN A 69 -0.56 -1.32 4.16
CA GLN A 69 0.35 -0.22 4.55
C GLN A 69 1.16 -0.55 5.80
N ALA A 70 0.56 -1.23 6.79
CA ALA A 70 1.29 -1.71 7.95
C ALA A 70 2.39 -2.71 7.55
N ARG A 71 2.05 -3.72 6.76
CA ARG A 71 3.01 -4.74 6.28
C ARG A 71 4.12 -4.13 5.43
N ARG A 72 3.78 -3.22 4.53
CA ARG A 72 4.74 -2.50 3.68
C ARG A 72 5.72 -1.67 4.51
N ARG A 73 5.25 -0.97 5.55
CA ARG A 73 6.12 -0.22 6.46
C ARG A 73 7.09 -1.13 7.20
N ALA A 74 6.60 -2.26 7.73
CA ALA A 74 7.44 -3.24 8.41
C ALA A 74 8.53 -3.82 7.49
N ALA A 75 8.16 -4.20 6.25
CA ALA A 75 9.11 -4.72 5.27
C ALA A 75 10.17 -3.69 4.88
N LEU A 76 9.77 -2.42 4.71
CA LEU A 76 10.74 -1.35 4.46
C LEU A 76 11.67 -1.16 5.65
N ALA A 77 11.14 -1.07 6.88
CA ALA A 77 11.97 -0.91 8.07
C ALA A 77 13.03 -2.02 8.19
N HIS A 78 12.64 -3.27 7.95
CA HIS A 78 13.58 -4.39 7.93
C HIS A 78 14.67 -4.21 6.86
N ALA A 79 14.28 -3.88 5.62
CA ALA A 79 15.25 -3.64 4.55
C ALA A 79 16.21 -2.48 4.86
N PHE A 80 15.73 -1.43 5.55
CA PHE A 80 16.57 -0.31 5.98
C PHE A 80 17.62 -0.75 7.00
N GLU A 81 17.25 -1.59 7.96
CA GLU A 81 18.21 -2.16 8.94
C GLU A 81 19.24 -3.08 8.28
N ASP A 82 18.80 -3.96 7.37
CA ASP A 82 19.71 -4.85 6.62
C ASP A 82 20.73 -4.05 5.79
N ILE A 83 20.26 -3.01 5.09
CA ILE A 83 21.13 -2.13 4.31
C ILE A 83 22.11 -1.42 5.24
N ARG A 84 21.65 -0.88 6.36
CA ARG A 84 22.49 -0.18 7.33
C ARG A 84 23.59 -1.10 7.89
N ALA A 85 23.25 -2.34 8.22
CA ALA A 85 24.19 -3.32 8.76
C ALA A 85 25.32 -3.68 7.78
N ALA A 86 25.08 -3.61 6.47
CA ALA A 86 26.07 -3.88 5.44
C ALA A 86 27.06 -2.71 5.19
N LEU A 87 26.81 -1.52 5.76
CA LEU A 87 27.60 -0.32 5.53
C LEU A 87 28.72 -0.13 6.55
N THR A 88 29.80 0.54 6.13
CA THR A 88 30.85 0.97 7.07
C THR A 88 30.34 2.04 8.03
N PRO A 89 30.98 2.26 9.20
CA PRO A 89 30.50 3.24 10.18
C PRO A 89 30.32 4.66 9.60
N GLN A 90 31.23 5.11 8.73
CA GLN A 90 31.13 6.42 8.07
C GLN A 90 29.97 6.48 7.08
N GLN A 91 29.70 5.38 6.36
CA GLN A 91 28.58 5.27 5.43
C GLN A 91 27.25 5.22 6.18
N GLN A 92 27.17 4.54 7.33
CA GLN A 92 25.98 4.51 8.18
C GLN A 92 25.57 5.92 8.62
N GLN A 93 26.51 6.75 9.07
CA GLN A 93 26.20 8.14 9.46
C GLN A 93 25.61 8.96 8.29
N LYS A 94 26.11 8.75 7.06
CA LYS A 94 25.57 9.41 5.87
C LYS A 94 24.20 8.86 5.50
N PHE A 95 24.03 7.54 5.60
CA PHE A 95 22.78 6.84 5.34
C PHE A 95 21.67 7.30 6.29
N ASP A 96 21.94 7.34 7.59
CA ASP A 96 21.00 7.79 8.62
C ASP A 96 20.56 9.25 8.41
N ARG A 97 21.48 10.10 7.96
CA ARG A 97 21.19 11.52 7.69
C ARG A 97 20.22 11.69 6.51
N ILE A 98 20.40 10.90 5.45
CA ILE A 98 19.64 11.03 4.19
C ILE A 98 18.32 10.28 4.28
N TYR A 99 18.32 9.09 4.86
CA TYR A 99 17.22 8.13 4.77
C TYR A 99 16.52 7.86 6.11
N ASN A 100 16.69 8.75 7.10
CA ASN A 100 16.09 8.60 8.43
C ASN A 100 14.63 8.11 8.35
N PRO A 101 14.30 6.91 8.88
CA PRO A 101 12.96 6.34 8.77
C PRO A 101 11.88 7.23 9.40
N ASN A 102 12.23 8.12 10.34
CA ASN A 102 11.30 9.13 10.88
C ASN A 102 10.89 10.20 9.86
N ARG A 103 11.77 10.53 8.90
CA ARG A 103 11.49 11.50 7.82
C ARG A 103 10.80 10.87 6.62
N VAL A 104 10.98 9.56 6.41
CA VAL A 104 10.39 8.79 5.31
C VAL A 104 9.01 8.19 5.70
N GLY A 105 8.49 8.52 6.90
CA GLY A 105 7.17 8.06 7.37
C GLY A 105 7.13 6.58 7.80
N LEU A 106 8.30 5.99 8.09
CA LEU A 106 8.45 4.59 8.49
C LEU A 106 8.50 4.41 10.02
N ALA A 107 8.89 5.43 10.76
CA ALA A 107 9.00 5.36 12.21
C ALA A 107 7.92 6.21 12.90
N ARG A 108 6.85 5.53 13.32
CA ARG A 108 6.14 5.81 14.58
C ARG A 108 5.09 4.73 14.84
N GLN A 109 5.35 3.90 15.84
CA GLN A 109 4.51 3.75 17.04
C GLN A 109 5.30 2.90 18.05
N GLN A 110 5.71 3.56 19.14
CA GLN A 110 5.74 2.94 20.46
C GLN A 110 4.29 2.79 20.93
#